data_AF-A0A2E7I8N4-F1
#
_entry.id   AF-A0A2E7I8N4-F1
#
_cell.length_a   1.000
_cell.length_b   1.000
_cell.length_c   1.000
_cell.angle_alpha   90.00
_cell.angle_beta   90.00
_cell.angle_gamma   90.00
#
_symmetry.space_group_name_H-M   'P 1'
#
loop_
_entity.id
_entity.type
_entity.pdbx_description
1 polymer ?
#
loop_
_entity_poly.entity_id
_entity_poly.type
_entity_poly.pdbx_seq_one_letter_code
_entity_poly.pdbx_strand_id
1 'polypeptide(L)'
;MHTTKWKSDIKIDSSYANILSAILDDIKEKPEAIEALVPLFFIARYLERIGDQATNIAEVTHFIVTGETLGDDRKMEVEDETVF
;
A
#
# COMPACT_ATOMS: atom_id res chain seq x y z
N MET A 1 17.26 -9.69 -4.68
CA MET A 1 16.33 -8.55 -4.75
C MET A 1 15.22 -8.97 -5.70
N HIS A 2 14.35 -9.84 -5.23
CA HIS A 2 13.14 -10.24 -5.91
C HIS A 2 12.03 -9.89 -4.95
N THR A 3 11.21 -8.91 -5.32
CA THR A 3 9.95 -8.58 -4.68
C THR A 3 8.89 -8.93 -5.69
N THR A 4 8.38 -10.16 -5.59
CA THR A 4 7.18 -10.55 -6.35
C THR A 4 5.98 -9.92 -5.65
N LYS A 5 5.76 -8.63 -5.92
CA LYS A 5 4.50 -7.93 -5.62
C LYS A 5 3.50 -8.32 -6.70
N TRP A 6 2.28 -8.71 -6.30
CA TRP A 6 1.22 -9.04 -7.26
C TRP A 6 1.00 -7.84 -8.21
N LYS A 7 0.72 -8.09 -9.50
CA LYS A 7 0.59 -7.00 -10.50
C LYS A 7 -0.40 -5.89 -10.11
N SER A 8 -1.40 -6.23 -9.29
CA SER A 8 -2.37 -5.28 -8.76
C SER A 8 -1.76 -4.32 -7.73
N ASP A 9 -0.84 -4.81 -6.91
CA ASP A 9 -0.18 -4.06 -5.83
C ASP A 9 0.78 -2.99 -6.39
N ILE A 10 1.58 -3.34 -7.40
CA ILE A 10 2.50 -2.41 -8.07
C ILE A 10 1.75 -1.20 -8.67
N LYS A 11 0.54 -1.44 -9.18
CA LYS A 11 -0.28 -0.38 -9.77
C LYS A 11 -0.89 0.54 -8.71
N ILE A 12 -1.22 0.00 -7.54
CA ILE A 12 -1.74 0.77 -6.41
C ILE A 12 -0.62 1.61 -5.81
N ASP A 13 0.58 1.04 -5.59
CA ASP A 13 1.74 1.76 -5.07
C ASP A 13 2.15 2.92 -5.95
N SER A 14 2.25 2.68 -7.27
CA SER A 14 2.64 3.72 -8.22
C SER A 14 1.58 4.82 -8.31
N SER A 15 0.30 4.45 -8.22
CA SER A 15 -0.78 5.44 -8.17
C SER A 15 -0.72 6.25 -6.87
N TYR A 16 -0.45 5.61 -5.74
CA TYR A 16 -0.27 6.26 -4.43
C TYR A 16 0.89 7.25 -4.45
N ALA A 17 2.07 6.84 -4.94
CA ALA A 17 3.24 7.71 -5.04
C ALA A 17 2.99 8.93 -5.94
N ASN A 18 2.30 8.73 -7.06
CA ASN A 18 1.95 9.83 -7.98
C ASN A 18 0.92 10.78 -7.37
N ILE A 19 -0.11 10.26 -6.70
CA ILE A 19 -1.12 11.07 -6.01
C ILE A 19 -0.45 11.86 -4.88
N LEU A 20 0.43 11.24 -4.10
CA LEU A 20 1.16 11.90 -3.03
C LEU A 20 2.05 13.04 -3.56
N SER A 21 2.78 12.80 -4.65
CA SER A 21 3.62 13.85 -5.26
C SER A 21 2.78 15.02 -5.77
N ALA A 22 1.65 14.74 -6.43
CA ALA A 22 0.75 15.78 -6.92
C ALA A 22 0.13 16.59 -5.77
N ILE A 23 -0.29 15.91 -4.69
CA ILE A 23 -0.80 16.55 -3.48
C ILE A 23 0.25 17.47 -2.84
N LEU A 24 1.50 17.01 -2.72
CA LEU A 24 2.57 17.80 -2.12
C LEU A 24 2.94 19.03 -2.96
N ASP A 25 2.88 18.93 -4.28
CA ASP A 25 3.14 20.06 -5.17
C ASP A 25 1.98 21.08 -5.14
N ASP A 26 0.73 20.62 -5.08
CA ASP A 26 -0.45 21.47 -4.90
C ASP A 26 -0.44 22.20 -3.55
N ILE A 27 0.01 21.54 -2.47
CA ILE A 27 0.16 22.15 -1.13
C ILE A 27 1.20 23.28 -1.13
N LYS A 28 2.29 23.15 -1.89
CA LYS A 28 3.32 24.20 -2.02
C LYS A 28 2.78 25.41 -2.78
N GLU A 29 1.92 25.20 -3.77
CA GLU A 29 1.31 26.28 -4.55
C GLU A 29 0.14 26.97 -3.82
N LYS A 30 -0.68 26.21 -3.08
CA LYS A 30 -1.86 26.68 -2.35
C LYS A 30 -2.01 25.97 -0.99
N PRO A 31 -1.42 26.53 0.08
CA PRO A 31 -1.47 25.93 1.42
C PRO A 31 -2.89 25.73 1.97
N GLU A 32 -3.85 26.53 1.49
CA GLU A 32 -5.27 26.46 1.87
C GLU A 32 -5.95 25.14 1.44
N ALA A 33 -5.37 24.41 0.47
CA ALA A 33 -5.92 23.14 -0.03
C ALA A 33 -5.61 21.94 0.88
N ILE A 34 -4.71 22.08 1.88
CA ILE A 34 -4.29 21.00 2.79
C ILE A 34 -5.49 20.33 3.48
N GLU A 35 -6.49 21.11 3.91
CA GLU A 35 -7.65 20.58 4.64
C GLU A 35 -8.45 19.56 3.82
N ALA A 36 -8.48 19.71 2.50
CA ALA A 36 -9.16 18.77 1.61
C ALA A 36 -8.27 17.59 1.17
N LEU A 37 -6.94 17.79 1.13
CA LEU A 37 -5.98 16.81 0.62
C LEU A 37 -5.59 15.75 1.67
N VAL A 38 -5.52 16.11 2.95
CA VAL A 38 -5.17 15.19 4.04
C VAL A 38 -6.17 14.02 4.19
N PRO A 39 -7.50 14.23 4.15
CA PRO A 39 -8.46 13.12 4.18
C PRO A 39 -8.31 12.16 3.00
N LEU A 40 -8.04 12.68 1.80
CA LEU A 40 -7.82 11.86 0.60
C LEU A 40 -6.56 11.00 0.71
N PHE A 41 -5.50 11.54 1.30
CA PHE A 41 -4.28 10.79 1.60
C PHE A 41 -4.55 9.61 2.56
N PHE A 42 -5.28 9.85 3.64
CA PHE A 42 -5.66 8.78 4.58
C PHE A 42 -6.49 7.70 3.90
N ILE A 43 -7.47 8.06 3.06
CA ILE A 43 -8.26 7.10 2.28
C ILE A 43 -7.33 6.23 1.42
N ALA A 44 -6.36 6.83 0.72
CA ALA A 44 -5.44 6.09 -0.12
C ALA A 44 -4.57 5.10 0.67
N ARG A 45 -4.05 5.50 1.84
CA ARG A 45 -3.28 4.60 2.74
C ARG A 45 -4.16 3.47 3.30
N TYR A 46 -5.42 3.74 3.65
CA TYR A 46 -6.33 2.68 4.10
C TYR A 46 -6.63 1.66 3.01
N LEU A 47 -6.79 2.09 1.75
CA LEU A 47 -6.99 1.18 0.63
C LEU A 47 -5.80 0.25 0.41
N GLU A 48 -4.57 0.76 0.54
CA GLU A 48 -3.35 -0.04 0.45
C GLU A 48 -3.28 -1.09 1.57
N ARG A 49 -3.52 -0.70 2.83
CA ARG A 49 -3.58 -1.65 3.96
C ARG A 49 -4.67 -2.72 3.83
N ILE A 50 -5.78 -2.41 3.19
CA ILE A 50 -6.84 -3.39 2.88
C ILE A 50 -6.36 -4.37 1.80
N GLY A 51 -5.68 -3.87 0.76
CA GLY A 51 -5.08 -4.69 -0.29
C GLY A 51 -4.04 -5.68 0.25
N ASP A 52 -3.18 -5.21 1.15
CA ASP A 52 -2.19 -6.05 1.82
C ASP A 52 -2.84 -7.15 2.66
N GLN A 53 -3.83 -6.80 3.48
CA GLN A 53 -4.55 -7.78 4.29
C GLN A 53 -5.30 -8.81 3.44
N ALA A 54 -5.92 -8.38 2.34
CA ALA A 54 -6.60 -9.28 1.40
C ALA A 54 -5.61 -10.27 0.78
N THR A 55 -4.41 -9.80 0.41
CA THR A 55 -3.35 -10.65 -0.13
C THR A 55 -2.85 -11.65 0.91
N ASN A 56 -2.63 -11.22 2.16
CA ASN A 56 -2.21 -12.12 3.25
C ASN A 56 -3.25 -13.21 3.51
N ILE A 57 -4.55 -12.87 3.51
CA ILE A 57 -5.63 -13.86 3.67
C ILE A 57 -5.64 -14.86 2.51
N ALA A 58 -5.46 -14.38 1.26
CA ALA A 58 -5.42 -15.24 0.08
C ALA A 58 -4.26 -16.23 0.12
N GLU A 59 -3.07 -15.78 0.56
CA GLU A 59 -1.88 -16.62 0.72
C GLU A 59 -2.08 -17.70 1.79
N VAL A 60 -2.60 -17.32 2.96
CA VAL A 60 -2.90 -18.28 4.03
C VAL A 60 -3.94 -19.29 3.58
N THR A 61 -5.00 -18.84 2.89
CA THR A 61 -6.04 -19.73 2.35
C THR A 61 -5.47 -20.70 1.33
N HIS A 62 -4.60 -20.23 0.43
CA HIS A 62 -3.93 -21.07 -0.55
C HIS A 62 -3.08 -22.16 0.11
N PHE A 63 -2.29 -21.79 1.13
CA PHE A 63 -1.47 -22.75 1.89
C PHE A 63 -2.34 -23.80 2.60
N ILE A 64 -3.45 -23.41 3.22
CA ILE A 64 -4.38 -24.35 3.88
C ILE A 64 -4.95 -25.38 2.90
N VAL A 65 -5.26 -24.96 1.67
CA VAL A 65 -5.89 -25.83 0.65
C VAL A 65 -4.89 -26.73 -0.06
N THR A 66 -3.70 -26.21 -0.39
CA THR A 66 -2.73 -26.89 -1.26
C THR A 66 -1.57 -27.52 -0.49
N GLY A 67 -1.26 -27.02 0.71
CA GLY A 67 -0.05 -27.36 1.46
C GLY A 67 1.23 -26.69 0.93
N GLU A 68 1.13 -25.86 -0.11
CA GLU A 68 2.27 -25.19 -0.74
C GLU A 68 2.25 -23.69 -0.44
N THR A 69 3.41 -23.11 -0.17
CA THR A 69 3.56 -21.67 -0.02
C THR A 69 3.75 -21.02 -1.38
N LEU A 70 3.01 -19.94 -1.66
CA LEU A 70 3.33 -19.05 -2.78
C LEU A 70 4.71 -18.44 -2.50
N GLY A 71 5.65 -18.60 -3.43
CA GLY A 71 7.10 -18.40 -3.20
C GLY A 71 7.50 -17.13 -2.45
N ASP A 72 8.47 -17.29 -1.55
CA ASP A 72 9.01 -16.28 -0.64
C ASP A 72 9.88 -15.25 -1.38
N ASP A 73 9.27 -14.15 -1.82
CA ASP A 73 9.96 -12.93 -2.26
C ASP A 73 9.53 -11.70 -1.45
N ARG A 74 8.73 -11.89 -0.39
CA ARG A 74 8.36 -10.82 0.53
C ARG A 74 8.97 -11.10 1.89
N LYS A 75 10.19 -10.61 2.10
CA LYS A 75 10.60 -10.28 3.47
C LYS A 75 9.49 -9.39 4.03
N MET A 76 8.84 -9.83 5.11
CA MET A 76 8.07 -8.94 5.95
C MET A 76 9.04 -7.89 6.47
N GLU A 77 9.11 -6.74 5.80
CA GLU A 77 9.48 -5.52 6.51
C GLU A 77 8.36 -5.33 7.52
N VAL A 78 8.67 -5.65 8.77
CA VAL A 78 7.92 -5.11 9.90
C VAL A 78 8.21 -3.61 9.83
N GLU A 79 7.41 -2.87 9.05
CA GLU A 79 7.32 -1.44 9.25
C GLU A 79 6.76 -1.27 10.66
N ASP A 80 7.67 -1.00 11.59
CA ASP A 80 7.34 -0.46 12.90
C ASP A 80 6.74 0.92 12.69
N GLU A 81 5.46 0.95 12.31
CA GLU A 81 4.63 2.14 12.41
C GLU A 81 3.89 2.09 13.75
N THR A 82 4.65 1.99 14.85
CA THR A 82 4.38 2.96 15.91
C THR A 82 4.97 4.29 15.48
N VAL A 83 4.10 5.26 15.17
CA VAL A 83 4.20 6.70 15.46
C VAL A 83 3.13 7.41 14.60
N PHE A 84 2.01 7.69 15.28
CA PHE A 84 0.84 8.53 14.96
C PHE A 84 -0.05 8.16 13.76
#